data_AF-A0A948ARD4-F1
#
_entry.id   AF-A0A948ARD4-F1
#
_cell.length_a   1.000
_cell.length_b   1.000
_cell.length_c   1.000
_cell.angle_alpha   90.00
_cell.angle_beta   90.00
_cell.angle_gamma   90.00
#
_symmetry.space_group_name_H-M   'P 1'
#
loop_
_entity.id
_entity.type
_entity.pdbx_description
1 polymer ?
#
loop_
_entity_poly.entity_id
_entity_poly.type
_entity_poly.pdbx_seq_one_letter_code
_entity_poly.pdbx_strand_id
1 'polypeptide(L)' 'MSARFNVVLSDDLNSEIDKVVVESETSKSEILRKALQLFLAARTGKQRGLKVGLVDPLTEKLQTEIIGL' A
#
# COMPACT_ATOMS: atom_id res chain seq x y z
N MET A 1 3.97 20.04 9.33
CA MET A 1 5.44 19.91 9.20
C MET A 1 5.69 18.85 8.14
N SER A 2 6.33 19.19 7.01
CA SER A 2 6.68 18.22 5.95
C SER A 2 8.17 17.90 6.03
N ALA A 3 8.52 16.60 5.95
CA ALA A 3 9.90 16.15 5.87
C ALA A 3 10.19 15.69 4.44
N ARG A 4 11.39 15.99 3.93
CA ARG A 4 11.86 15.48 2.63
C ARG A 4 12.39 14.07 2.82
N PHE A 5 11.87 13.13 2.04
CA PHE A 5 12.29 11.73 2.04
C PHE A 5 12.73 11.37 0.61
N ASN A 6 13.96 10.88 0.48
CA ASN A 6 14.49 10.37 -0.79
C ASN A 6 14.67 8.86 -0.64
N VAL A 7 14.21 8.09 -1.62
CA VAL A 7 14.29 6.63 -1.62
C VAL A 7 14.82 6.14 -2.97
N VAL A 8 15.62 5.08 -2.93
CA VAL A 8 16.08 4.38 -4.13
C VAL A 8 15.16 3.18 -4.33
N LEU A 9 14.62 3.03 -5.53
CA LEU A 9 13.75 1.92 -5.93
C LEU A 9 14.44 1.15 -7.04
N SER A 10 14.13 -0.15 -7.18
CA SER A 10 14.49 -0.87 -8.40
C SER A 10 13.74 -0.28 -9.60
N ASP A 11 14.31 -0.44 -10.79
CA ASP A 11 13.70 0.04 -12.03
C ASP A 11 12.31 -0.58 -12.23
N ASP A 12 12.18 -1.89 -12.00
CA ASP A 12 10.90 -2.61 -12.10
C ASP A 12 9.82 -1.99 -11.21
N LEU A 13 10.14 -1.73 -9.93
CA LEU A 13 9.19 -1.15 -8.99
C LEU A 13 8.83 0.29 -9.39
N ASN A 14 9.82 1.07 -9.84
CA ASN A 14 9.56 2.42 -10.31
C ASN A 14 8.65 2.41 -11.55
N SER A 15 8.84 1.49 -12.49
CA SER A 15 7.99 1.34 -13.68
C SER A 15 6.56 0.93 -13.32
N GLU A 16 6.35 0.05 -12.35
CA GLU A 16 5.00 -0.28 -11.88
C GLU A 16 4.31 0.91 -11.21
N ILE A 17 5.04 1.70 -10.42
CA ILE A 17 4.51 2.95 -9.85
C ILE A 17 4.15 3.95 -10.96
N ASP A 18 4.97 4.09 -11.99
CA ASP A 18 4.72 4.98 -13.13
C ASP A 18 3.41 4.63 -13.85
N LYS A 19 3.09 3.34 -14.01
CA LYS A 19 1.80 2.90 -14.58
C LYS A 19 0.61 3.38 -13.74
N VAL A 20 0.67 3.16 -12.42
CA VAL A 20 -0.41 3.57 -11.50
C VAL A 20 -0.56 5.09 -11.45
N VAL A 21 0.54 5.84 -11.55
CA VAL A 21 0.51 7.31 -11.65
C VAL A 21 -0.32 7.77 -12.86
N VAL A 22 -0.09 7.14 -14.03
CA VAL A 22 -0.81 7.45 -15.26
C VAL A 22 -2.29 7.07 -15.15
N GLU A 23 -2.58 5.86 -14.67
CA GLU A 23 -3.96 5.34 -14.57
C GLU A 23 -4.82 6.12 -13.57
N SER A 24 -4.21 6.58 -12.46
CA SER A 24 -4.93 7.21 -11.35
C SER A 24 -4.82 8.74 -11.33
N GLU A 25 -4.25 9.35 -12.39
CA GLU A 25 -4.00 10.80 -12.50
C GLU A 25 -3.40 11.40 -11.22
N THR A 26 -2.43 10.70 -10.62
CA THR A 26 -1.87 11.04 -9.30
C THR A 26 -0.37 11.34 -9.36
N SER A 27 0.33 11.35 -8.23
CA SER A 27 1.79 11.52 -8.18
C SER A 27 2.48 10.38 -7.43
N LYS A 28 3.74 10.11 -7.76
CA LYS A 28 4.57 9.13 -7.04
C LYS A 28 4.60 9.37 -5.53
N SER A 29 4.73 10.63 -5.14
CA SER A 29 4.73 11.04 -3.73
C SER A 29 3.42 10.66 -3.02
N GLU A 30 2.29 10.75 -3.71
CA GLU A 30 0.99 10.40 -3.15
C GLU A 30 0.79 8.88 -3.05
N ILE A 31 1.22 8.13 -4.07
CA ILE A 31 1.24 6.66 -4.02
C ILE A 31 2.11 6.17 -2.86
N LEU A 32 3.34 6.68 -2.73
CA LEU A 32 4.24 6.32 -1.65
C LEU A 32 3.66 6.68 -0.27
N ARG A 33 2.99 7.84 -0.15
CA ARG A 33 2.31 8.22 1.10
C ARG A 33 1.22 7.23 1.47
N LYS A 34 0.35 6.86 0.52
CA LYS A 34 -0.74 5.89 0.73
C LYS A 34 -0.19 4.50 1.09
N ALA A 35 0.87 4.05 0.42
CA ALA A 35 1.53 2.79 0.72
C ALA A 35 2.10 2.76 2.15
N LEU A 36 2.77 3.84 2.59
CA LEU A 36 3.28 3.97 3.95
C LEU A 36 2.13 4.00 4.99
N GLN A 37 1.04 4.71 4.71
CA GLN A 37 -0.13 4.74 5.58
C GLN A 37 -0.77 3.35 5.72
N LEU A 38 -0.91 2.62 4.62
CA LEU A 38 -1.43 1.26 4.61
C LEU A 38 -0.55 0.33 5.45
N PHE A 39 0.78 0.41 5.29
CA PHE A 39 1.74 -0.35 6.09
C PHE A 39 1.59 -0.09 7.59
N LEU A 40 1.48 1.18 8.00
CA LEU A 40 1.31 1.55 9.41
C LEU A 40 -0.03 1.08 9.99
N ALA A 41 -1.11 1.20 9.22
CA ALA A 41 -2.43 0.72 9.61
C ALA A 41 -2.43 -0.81 9.78
N ALA A 42 -1.83 -1.53 8.85
CA ALA A 42 -1.67 -2.98 8.90
C ALA A 42 -0.86 -3.43 10.12
N ARG A 43 0.29 -2.80 10.37
CA ARG A 43 1.13 -3.08 11.55
C ARG A 43 0.36 -2.88 12.86
N THR A 44 -0.41 -1.79 12.95
CA THR A 44 -1.26 -1.50 14.11
C THR A 44 -2.37 -2.54 14.28
N GLY A 45 -3.00 -2.97 13.18
CA GLY A 45 -4.00 -4.03 13.18
C GLY A 45 -3.43 -5.37 13.67
N LYS A 46 -2.26 -5.77 13.15
CA LYS A 46 -1.57 -6.98 13.56
C LYS A 46 -1.23 -7.01 15.04
N GLN A 47 -0.80 -5.89 15.61
CA GLN A 47 -0.55 -5.77 17.07
C GLN A 47 -1.81 -6.02 17.92
N ARG A 48 -3.00 -5.82 17.34
CA ARG A 48 -4.30 -6.09 17.97
C ARG A 48 -4.84 -7.50 17.66
N GLY A 49 -4.05 -8.36 17.01
CA GLY A 49 -4.45 -9.70 16.59
C GLY A 49 -5.33 -9.73 15.32
N LEU A 50 -5.46 -8.60 14.62
CA LEU A 50 -6.23 -8.53 13.36
C LEU A 50 -5.37 -8.98 12.17
N LYS A 51 -6.03 -9.52 11.16
CA LYS A 51 -5.42 -9.86 9.86
C LYS A 51 -5.68 -8.76 8.85
N VAL A 52 -4.78 -8.64 7.87
CA VAL A 52 -4.96 -7.78 6.70
C VAL A 52 -5.19 -8.67 5.49
N GLY A 53 -6.23 -8.38 4.72
CA GLY A 53 -6.51 -9.15 3.52
C GLY A 53 -7.54 -8.47 2.62
N LEU A 54 -7.75 -9.09 1.48
CA LEU A 54 -8.73 -8.64 0.50
C LEU A 54 -10.05 -9.34 0.77
N VAL A 55 -11.12 -8.57 0.82
CA VAL A 55 -12.48 -9.05 1.07
C VAL A 55 -13.27 -8.96 -0.21
N ASP A 56 -14.01 -10.02 -0.52
CA ASP A 56 -14.99 -10.00 -1.60
C ASP A 56 -16.18 -9.12 -1.21
N PRO A 57 -16.51 -8.08 -1.98
CA PRO A 57 -17.57 -7.15 -1.60
C PRO A 57 -18.97 -7.76 -1.65
N LEU A 58 -19.18 -8.86 -2.38
CA LEU A 58 -20.48 -9.53 -2.52
C LEU A 58 -20.69 -10.59 -1.45
N THR A 59 -19.63 -11.33 -1.10
CA THR A 59 -19.71 -12.46 -0.16
C THR A 59 -19.21 -12.14 1.24
N GLU A 60 -18.56 -10.99 1.42
CA GLU A 60 -17.86 -10.55 2.63
C GLU A 60 -16.80 -11.54 3.13
N LYS A 61 -16.44 -12.53 2.32
CA LYS A 61 -15.41 -13.51 2.64
C LYS A 61 -14.04 -12.92 2.39
N LEU A 62 -13.13 -13.17 3.33
CA LEU A 62 -11.72 -12.92 3.15
C LEU A 62 -11.19 -13.87 2.07
N GLN A 63 -10.82 -13.32 0.91
CA GLN A 63 -10.35 -14.11 -0.23
C GLN A 63 -8.89 -14.54 -0.04
N THR A 64 -8.07 -13.68 0.55
CA THR A 64 -6.68 -14.00 0.87
C THR A 64 -6.14 -13.08 1.97
N GLU A 65 -5.24 -13.61 2.80
CA GLU A 65 -4.42 -12.82 3.71
C GLU A 65 -3.29 -12.19 2.90
N ILE A 66 -3.04 -10.89 3.07
CA ILE A 66 -1.84 -10.27 2.53
C ILE A 66 -0.69 -10.77 3.43
N ILE A 67 -0.06 -11.87 3.02
CA ILE A 67 1.01 -12.54 3.77
C ILE A 67 2.15 -11.54 4.00
N GLY A 68 2.51 -11.35 5.27
CA GLY A 68 3.79 -10.74 5.64
C GLY A 68 3.83 -9.21 5.68
N LEU A 69 2.81 -8.58 6.27
CA LEU A 69 3.04 -7.35 7.05
C LEU A 69 3.37 -7.73 8.50
#